data_AF-A0A958HJI2-F1
#
_entry.id   AF-A0A958HJI2-F1
#
_cell.length_a   1.000
_cell.length_b   1.000
_cell.length_c   1.000
_cell.angle_alpha   90.00
_cell.angle_beta   90.00
_cell.angle_gamma   90.00
#
_symmetry.space_group_name_H-M   'P 1'
#
loop_
_entity.id
_entity.type
_entity.pdbx_description
1 polymer ?
#
loop_
_entity_poly.entity_id
_entity_poly.type
_entity_poly.pdbx_seq_one_letter_code
_entity_poly.pdbx_strand_id
1 'polypeptide(L)'
;MADTGQPWIGKRVEVLDKGWIELQDVMGDDNAIVSAARASFLGESKGAAQDKKLLFYLLRHRHTTPFEMVEFKFRVRAPVV
;
A
#
# COMPACT_ATOMS: atom_id res chain seq x y z
N MET A 1 18.60 -10.26 3.84
CA MET A 1 17.75 -11.38 4.31
C MET A 1 16.44 -10.77 4.81
N ALA A 2 15.33 -10.72 4.09
CA ALA A 2 14.90 -11.42 2.88
C ALA A 2 14.43 -10.43 1.81
N ASP A 3 14.97 -10.57 0.60
CA ASP A 3 14.33 -10.12 -0.62
C ASP A 3 13.06 -10.95 -0.79
N THR A 4 11.95 -10.47 -0.22
CA THR A 4 10.63 -10.95 -0.61
C THR A 4 10.26 -10.14 -1.84
N GLY A 5 10.88 -10.47 -2.97
CA GLY A 5 10.60 -9.85 -4.26
C GLY A 5 9.09 -9.84 -4.44
N GLN A 6 8.48 -8.66 -4.37
CA GLN A 6 7.04 -8.52 -4.36
C GLN A 6 6.51 -9.19 -5.64
N PRO A 7 5.67 -10.23 -5.56
CA PRO A 7 5.42 -11.15 -6.67
C PRO A 7 4.69 -10.51 -7.86
N TRP A 8 4.30 -9.25 -7.71
CA TRP A 8 3.55 -8.48 -8.68
C TRP A 8 4.39 -7.41 -9.39
N ILE A 9 5.57 -7.04 -8.86
CA ILE A 9 6.43 -6.06 -9.54
C ILE A 9 6.86 -6.62 -10.90
N GLY A 10 6.65 -5.83 -11.96
CA GLY A 10 6.96 -6.20 -13.34
C GLY A 10 5.97 -7.18 -13.98
N LYS A 11 4.99 -7.70 -13.22
CA LYS A 11 3.93 -8.55 -13.76
C LYS A 11 2.84 -7.70 -14.39
N ARG A 12 2.45 -8.05 -15.62
CA ARG A 12 1.32 -7.45 -16.33
C ARG A 12 0.03 -8.19 -16.08
N VAL A 13 -1.04 -7.44 -15.90
CA VAL A 13 -2.42 -7.93 -15.90
C VAL A 13 -3.12 -7.32 -17.11
N GLU A 14 -3.56 -8.16 -18.04
CA GLU A 14 -4.33 -7.74 -19.22
C GLU A 14 -5.73 -7.29 -18.80
N VAL A 15 -6.22 -6.21 -19.41
CA VAL A 15 -7.51 -5.57 -19.10
C VAL A 15 -8.14 -5.10 -20.41
N LEU A 16 -9.45 -5.34 -20.59
CA LEU A 16 -10.16 -5.12 -21.86
C LEU A 16 -9.59 -5.98 -23.01
N ASP A 17 -9.59 -5.47 -24.24
CA ASP A 17 -9.13 -6.17 -25.44
C ASP A 17 -7.62 -6.00 -25.70
N LYS A 18 -7.05 -4.83 -25.36
CA LYS A 18 -5.65 -4.46 -25.66
C LYS A 18 -4.94 -3.72 -24.53
N GLY A 19 -5.63 -3.48 -23.42
CA GLY A 19 -5.12 -2.73 -22.27
C GLY A 19 -4.40 -3.65 -21.29
N TRP A 20 -3.57 -3.06 -20.44
CA TRP A 20 -2.92 -3.76 -19.35
C TRP A 20 -2.45 -2.79 -18.27
N ILE A 21 -2.23 -3.33 -17.07
CA ILE A 21 -1.66 -2.62 -15.91
C ILE A 21 -0.45 -3.41 -15.42
N GLU A 22 0.65 -2.70 -15.15
CA GLU A 22 1.90 -3.24 -14.63
C GLU A 22 2.29 -2.47 -13.37
N LEU A 23 2.46 -3.17 -12.25
CA LEU A 23 3.03 -2.57 -11.05
C LEU A 23 4.54 -2.41 -11.24
N GLN A 24 5.03 -1.17 -11.29
CA GLN A 24 6.46 -0.88 -11.44
C GLN A 24 7.20 -0.90 -10.11
N ASP A 25 6.55 -0.37 -9.06
CA ASP A 25 7.23 -0.06 -7.81
C ASP A 25 6.21 0.16 -6.68
N VAL A 26 6.64 -0.09 -5.45
CA VAL A 26 5.85 0.14 -4.23
C VAL A 26 6.76 0.71 -3.16
N MET A 27 6.36 1.84 -2.59
CA MET A 27 6.99 2.40 -1.41
C MET A 27 6.03 2.32 -0.23
N GLY A 28 6.48 1.73 0.88
CA GLY A 28 5.68 1.54 2.08
C GLY A 28 4.88 0.24 2.09
N ASP A 29 4.40 -0.10 3.28
CA ASP A 29 3.59 -1.28 3.60
C ASP A 29 2.63 -0.95 4.75
N ASP A 30 1.90 -1.94 5.27
CA ASP A 30 1.01 -1.76 6.42
C ASP A 30 1.75 -1.19 7.65
N ASN A 31 3.05 -1.49 7.82
CA ASN A 31 3.84 -0.96 8.92
C ASN A 31 4.12 0.53 8.76
N ALA A 32 4.32 1.02 7.53
CA ALA A 32 4.47 2.45 7.26
C ALA A 32 3.23 3.24 7.71
N ILE A 33 2.03 2.72 7.41
CA ILE A 33 0.74 3.31 7.82
C ILE A 33 0.62 3.34 9.33
N VAL A 34 0.87 2.19 9.99
CA VAL A 34 0.78 2.05 11.45
C VAL A 34 1.78 2.97 12.15
N SER A 35 3.02 3.03 11.66
CA SER A 35 4.07 3.87 12.22
C SER A 35 3.70 5.35 12.11
N ALA A 36 3.18 5.77 10.95
CA ALA A 36 2.74 7.15 10.74
C ALA A 36 1.57 7.54 11.67
N ALA A 37 0.57 6.67 11.82
CA ALA A 37 -0.54 6.91 12.74
C ALA A 37 -0.09 6.99 14.22
N ARG A 38 0.93 6.20 14.60
CA ARG A 38 1.45 6.19 15.98
C ARG A 38 2.45 7.31 16.26
N ALA A 39 3.11 7.86 15.23
CA ALA A 39 4.01 9.01 15.38
C ALA A 39 3.32 10.21 16.03
N SER A 40 2.01 10.40 15.77
CA SER A 40 1.20 11.43 16.41
C SER A 40 1.04 11.26 17.94
N PHE A 41 1.31 10.06 18.47
CA PHE A 41 1.15 9.72 19.88
C PHE A 41 2.45 9.20 20.52
N LEU A 42 3.61 9.39 19.88
CA LEU A 42 4.92 8.86 20.32
C LEU A 42 4.89 7.34 20.63
N GLY A 43 4.10 6.58 19.87
CA GLY A 43 3.90 5.15 20.10
C GLY A 43 4.70 4.27 19.13
N GLU A 44 5.19 3.14 19.63
CA GLU A 44 5.76 2.07 18.79
C GLU A 44 4.69 1.04 18.41
N SER A 45 5.02 0.14 17.47
CA SER A 45 4.21 -1.06 17.17
C SER A 45 3.84 -1.79 18.46
N LYS A 46 2.58 -2.19 18.59
CA LYS A 46 2.09 -2.97 19.75
C LYS A 46 1.84 -4.44 19.39
N GLY A 47 2.48 -4.91 18.32
CA GLY A 47 2.33 -6.25 17.78
C GLY A 47 1.22 -6.38 16.73
N ALA A 48 1.37 -7.38 15.85
CA ALA A 48 0.58 -7.55 14.63
C ALA A 48 -0.94 -7.52 14.84
N ALA A 49 -1.46 -8.13 15.90
CA ALA A 49 -2.89 -8.13 16.19
C ALA A 49 -3.44 -6.73 16.54
N GLN A 50 -2.67 -5.94 17.29
CA GLN A 50 -3.06 -4.58 17.65
C GLN A 50 -2.90 -3.62 16.48
N ASP A 51 -1.84 -3.78 15.70
CA ASP A 51 -1.56 -2.96 14.53
C ASP A 51 -2.60 -3.18 13.42
N LYS A 52 -3.04 -4.43 13.21
CA LYS A 52 -4.17 -4.73 12.32
C LYS A 52 -5.47 -4.07 12.79
N LYS A 53 -5.77 -4.12 14.10
CA LYS A 53 -6.94 -3.42 14.68
C LYS A 53 -6.85 -1.91 14.46
N LEU A 54 -5.67 -1.32 14.62
CA LEU A 54 -5.44 0.10 14.36
C LEU A 54 -5.67 0.44 12.89
N LEU A 55 -5.09 -0.33 11.95
CA LEU A 55 -5.28 -0.13 10.50
C LEU A 55 -6.77 -0.10 10.14
N PHE A 56 -7.56 -1.07 10.62
CA PHE A 56 -9.01 -1.10 10.37
C PHE A 56 -9.77 0.03 11.08
N TYR A 57 -9.32 0.44 12.27
CA TYR A 57 -9.88 1.60 12.96
C TYR A 57 -9.69 2.89 12.15
N LEU A 58 -8.49 3.12 11.62
CA LEU A 58 -8.16 4.26 10.76
C LEU A 58 -9.06 4.28 9.51
N LEU A 59 -9.16 3.14 8.83
CA LEU A 59 -9.99 2.98 7.64
C LEU A 59 -11.47 3.25 7.93
N ARG A 60 -12.02 2.68 9.01
CA ARG A 60 -13.43 2.85 9.40
C ARG A 60 -13.79 4.31 9.71
N HIS A 61 -12.86 5.07 10.27
CA HIS A 61 -13.06 6.47 10.64
C HIS A 61 -12.56 7.44 9.58
N ARG A 62 -12.16 6.95 8.40
CA ARG A 62 -11.64 7.76 7.28
C ARG A 62 -10.46 8.65 7.71
N HIS A 63 -9.60 8.15 8.60
CA HIS A 63 -8.34 8.83 8.91
C HIS A 63 -7.33 8.50 7.80
N THR A 64 -7.36 9.30 6.73
CA THR A 64 -6.67 8.98 5.46
C THR A 64 -5.20 9.37 5.43
N THR A 65 -4.77 10.40 6.19
CA THR A 65 -3.38 10.89 6.16
C THR A 65 -2.33 9.79 6.42
N PRO A 66 -2.51 8.85 7.37
CA PRO A 66 -1.56 7.74 7.51
C PRO A 66 -1.43 6.83 6.28
N PHE A 67 -2.48 6.73 5.44
CA PHE A 67 -2.45 5.92 4.21
C PHE A 67 -1.69 6.60 3.06
N GLU A 68 -1.43 7.91 3.14
CA GLU A 68 -0.60 8.63 2.15
C GLU A 68 0.88 8.24 2.22
N MET A 69 1.28 7.50 3.25
CA MET A 69 2.65 7.00 3.44
C MET A 69 2.95 5.74 2.60
N VAL A 70 2.00 5.31 1.77
CA VAL A 70 2.15 4.20 0.82
C VAL A 70 1.91 4.72 -0.60
N GLU A 71 2.87 4.48 -1.48
CA GLU A 71 2.82 4.89 -2.88
C GLU A 71 2.96 3.68 -3.81
N PHE A 72 2.12 3.65 -4.84
CA PHE A 72 2.18 2.65 -5.91
C PHE A 72 2.47 3.32 -7.23
N LYS A 73 3.47 2.80 -7.96
CA LYS A 73 3.82 3.28 -9.30
C LYS A 73 3.31 2.29 -10.33
N PHE A 74 2.41 2.73 -11.21
CA PHE A 74 1.85 1.90 -12.26
C PHE A 74 2.29 2.37 -13.64
N ARG A 75 2.55 1.41 -14.54
CA ARG A 75 2.57 1.63 -15.98
C ARG A 75 1.26 1.07 -16.55
N VAL A 76 0.53 1.90 -17.28
CA VAL A 76 -0.81 1.57 -17.79
C VAL A 76 -0.85 1.78 -19.29
N ARG A 77 -1.40 0.80 -20.01
CA ARG A 77 -1.87 0.97 -21.38
C ARG A 77 -3.40 1.04 -21.37
N ALA A 78 -3.93 2.21 -21.67
CA ALA A 78 -5.37 2.46 -21.72
C ALA A 78 -5.72 3.28 -22.98
N PRO A 79 -6.96 3.15 -23.51
CA PRO A 79 -7.47 4.08 -24.50
C PRO A 79 -7.52 5.49 -23.91
N VAL A 80 -7.26 6.51 -24.73
CA VAL A 80 -7.32 7.91 -24.30
C VAL A 80 -8.78 8.33 -24.13
N VAL A 81 -9.62 7.96 -25.10
CA VAL A 81 -11.09 8.03 -25.10
C VAL A 81 -11.60 7.10 -26.20
#